data_AF-A0A9Q9VKH4-F1
#
_entry.id   AF-A0A9Q9VKH4-F1
#
_cell.length_a   1.000
_cell.length_b   1.000
_cell.length_c   1.000
_cell.angle_alpha   90.00
_cell.angle_beta   90.00
_cell.angle_gamma   90.00
#
_symmetry.space_group_name_H-M   'P 1'
#
loop_
_entity.id
_entity.type
_entity.pdbx_description
1 polymer ?
#
loop_
_entity_poly.entity_id
_entity_poly.type
_entity_poly.pdbx_seq_one_letter_code
_entity_poly.pdbx_strand_id
1 'polypeptide(L)'
;MMRVGEVRMHKCENVTCLEIDGSLVTEKSSEKCTYTSSSDCKPCFEYVKEEGECCGTCRQSCCIYNAPDNTKHTLQVQEAYKFKCTTGTCNKVNGSLQIVESIKTCPDFNPNDCVPGTIKDDTDGCCKICETYKCIPEKNITRLHVNDCNSFQDEEVASCTGHCECVNRCIRCT
;
A
#
# COMPACT_ATOMS: atom_id res chain seq x y z
N MET A 1 -12.76 -58.49 -12.87
CA MET A 1 -14.15 -58.69 -12.41
C MET A 1 -14.37 -57.80 -11.20
N MET A 2 -15.38 -56.94 -11.23
CA MET A 2 -15.86 -56.21 -10.04
C MET A 2 -16.85 -57.11 -9.29
N ARG A 3 -16.80 -57.12 -7.96
CA ARG A 3 -17.75 -57.85 -7.11
C ARG A 3 -19.00 -56.99 -6.87
N VAL A 4 -20.14 -57.65 -6.60
CA VAL A 4 -21.37 -56.94 -6.20
C VAL A 4 -21.09 -56.14 -4.92
N GLY A 5 -21.41 -54.85 -4.94
CA GLY A 5 -21.07 -53.90 -3.86
C GLY A 5 -19.65 -53.32 -3.93
N GLU A 6 -18.79 -53.73 -4.88
CA GLU A 6 -17.47 -53.10 -5.11
C GLU A 6 -17.66 -51.73 -5.77
N VAL A 7 -17.15 -50.68 -5.12
CA VAL A 7 -17.07 -49.33 -5.67
C VAL A 7 -15.66 -49.10 -6.19
N ARG A 8 -15.53 -48.73 -7.48
CA ARG A 8 -14.24 -48.28 -8.05
C ARG A 8 -14.31 -46.79 -8.35
N MET A 9 -13.41 -46.03 -7.76
CA MET A 9 -13.22 -44.61 -8.06
C MET A 9 -12.21 -44.44 -9.20
N HIS A 10 -12.67 -43.87 -10.31
CA HIS A 10 -11.82 -43.51 -11.45
C HIS A 10 -11.81 -41.99 -11.62
N LYS A 11 -10.81 -41.31 -11.01
CA LYS A 11 -10.50 -39.86 -11.06
C LYS A 11 -11.61 -38.85 -10.70
N CYS A 12 -12.85 -39.09 -11.12
CA CYS A 12 -14.06 -38.27 -10.90
C CYS A 12 -15.37 -39.08 -11.11
N GLU A 13 -15.26 -40.34 -11.54
CA GLU A 13 -16.40 -41.22 -11.77
C GLU A 13 -16.41 -42.31 -10.70
N ASN A 14 -17.57 -42.49 -10.07
CA ASN A 14 -17.86 -43.60 -9.19
C ASN A 14 -18.64 -44.64 -9.98
N VAL A 15 -18.07 -45.84 -10.09
CA VAL A 15 -18.75 -46.99 -10.70
C VAL A 15 -19.17 -47.94 -9.59
N THR A 16 -20.48 -48.17 -9.49
CA THR A 16 -21.08 -49.07 -8.50
C THR A 16 -21.70 -50.25 -9.24
N CYS A 17 -21.37 -51.47 -8.81
CA CYS A 17 -22.00 -52.69 -9.31
C CYS A 17 -23.11 -53.15 -8.35
N LEU A 18 -24.35 -53.13 -8.85
CA LEU A 18 -25.56 -53.49 -8.14
C LEU A 18 -26.15 -54.78 -8.73
N GLU A 19 -26.84 -55.56 -7.92
CA GLU A 19 -27.63 -56.69 -8.37
C GLU A 19 -29.12 -56.31 -8.26
N ILE A 20 -29.81 -56.28 -9.39
CA ILE A 20 -31.23 -55.91 -9.48
C ILE A 20 -31.94 -57.06 -10.21
N ASP A 21 -32.91 -57.69 -9.53
CA ASP A 21 -33.67 -58.84 -10.05
C ASP A 21 -32.80 -59.99 -10.59
N GLY A 22 -31.66 -60.26 -9.93
CA GLY A 22 -30.72 -61.32 -10.32
C GLY A 22 -29.82 -60.96 -11.50
N SER A 23 -29.88 -59.73 -12.01
CA SER A 23 -29.03 -59.22 -13.08
C SER A 23 -28.01 -58.21 -12.54
N LEU A 24 -26.78 -58.28 -13.04
CA LEU A 24 -25.71 -57.35 -12.65
C LEU A 24 -25.86 -56.05 -13.43
N VAL A 25 -26.07 -54.94 -12.71
CA VAL A 25 -26.20 -53.59 -13.26
C VAL A 25 -25.01 -52.75 -12.78
N THR A 26 -24.32 -52.10 -13.71
CA THR A 26 -23.31 -51.09 -13.39
C THR A 26 -23.93 -49.71 -13.47
N GLU A 27 -23.95 -49.00 -12.36
CA GLU A 27 -24.34 -47.60 -12.29
C GLU A 27 -23.08 -46.72 -12.27
N LYS A 28 -23.09 -45.66 -13.07
CA LYS A 28 -22.04 -44.65 -13.09
C LYS A 28 -22.61 -43.34 -12.54
N SER A 29 -21.95 -42.78 -11.54
CA SER A 29 -22.20 -41.41 -11.11
C SER A 29 -20.92 -40.58 -11.27
N SER A 30 -21.07 -39.34 -11.71
CA SER A 30 -19.99 -38.37 -11.79
C SER A 30 -20.26 -37.20 -10.86
N GLU A 31 -19.22 -36.70 -10.20
CA GLU A 31 -19.34 -35.46 -9.44
C GLU A 31 -19.56 -34.28 -10.39
N LYS A 32 -20.56 -33.44 -10.07
CA LYS A 32 -20.81 -32.21 -10.82
C LYS A 32 -19.98 -31.08 -10.21
N CYS A 33 -18.96 -30.64 -10.95
CA CYS A 33 -18.12 -29.51 -10.53
C CYS A 33 -18.83 -28.17 -10.75
N THR A 34 -18.71 -27.27 -9.77
CA THR A 34 -19.16 -25.87 -9.90
C THR A 34 -18.25 -25.08 -10.83
N TYR A 35 -16.95 -25.35 -10.78
CA TYR A 35 -15.94 -24.71 -11.62
C TYR A 35 -15.21 -25.80 -12.40
N THR A 36 -15.15 -25.64 -13.71
CA THR A 36 -14.55 -26.59 -14.65
C THR A 36 -13.29 -26.03 -15.30
N SER A 37 -13.19 -24.70 -15.40
CA SER A 37 -12.03 -24.03 -15.97
C SER A 37 -11.90 -22.58 -15.49
N SER A 38 -10.85 -21.89 -15.95
CA SER A 38 -10.61 -20.48 -15.66
C SER A 38 -11.71 -19.54 -16.14
N SER A 39 -12.50 -19.90 -17.16
CA SER A 39 -13.61 -19.06 -17.63
C SER A 39 -14.76 -18.95 -16.62
N ASP A 40 -14.84 -19.90 -15.69
CA ASP A 40 -15.88 -19.93 -14.66
C ASP A 40 -15.53 -19.02 -13.46
N CYS A 41 -14.27 -18.60 -13.37
CA CYS A 41 -13.79 -17.72 -12.32
C CYS A 41 -14.08 -16.25 -12.67
N LYS A 42 -14.46 -15.48 -11.64
CA LYS A 42 -14.60 -14.04 -11.75
C LYS A 42 -13.25 -13.38 -12.02
N PRO A 43 -13.21 -12.16 -12.58
CA PRO A 43 -11.98 -11.37 -12.66
C PRO A 43 -11.31 -11.32 -11.28
N CYS A 44 -9.98 -11.41 -11.27
CA CYS A 44 -9.16 -11.43 -10.06
C CYS A 44 -9.17 -12.74 -9.25
N PHE A 45 -9.75 -13.79 -9.83
CA PHE A 45 -9.68 -15.16 -9.32
C PHE A 45 -9.07 -16.07 -10.39
N GLU A 46 -8.25 -17.00 -9.94
CA GLU A 46 -7.62 -18.02 -10.76
C GLU A 46 -8.16 -19.39 -10.41
N TYR A 47 -8.38 -20.20 -11.44
CA TYR A 47 -8.78 -21.58 -11.27
C TYR A 47 -7.58 -22.42 -10.83
N VAL A 48 -7.72 -23.08 -9.70
CA VAL A 48 -6.71 -23.98 -9.12
C VAL A 48 -7.34 -25.35 -8.96
N LYS A 49 -6.70 -26.38 -9.51
CA LYS A 49 -7.07 -27.78 -9.35
C LYS A 49 -5.86 -28.56 -8.87
N GLU A 50 -5.94 -29.05 -7.64
CA GLU A 50 -4.88 -29.87 -7.04
C GLU A 50 -4.86 -31.28 -7.65
N GLU A 51 -3.69 -31.93 -7.60
CA GLU A 51 -3.56 -33.29 -8.12
C GLU A 51 -4.36 -34.28 -7.26
N GLY A 52 -5.26 -35.04 -7.90
CA GLY A 52 -6.14 -36.00 -7.23
C GLY A 52 -7.52 -35.47 -6.88
N GLU A 53 -7.73 -34.14 -6.90
CA GLU A 53 -9.05 -33.54 -6.72
C GLU A 53 -9.90 -33.70 -7.99
N CYS A 54 -11.20 -33.93 -7.82
CA CYS A 54 -12.09 -34.05 -8.98
C CYS A 54 -12.43 -32.67 -9.58
N CYS A 55 -12.70 -31.69 -8.72
CA CYS A 55 -13.10 -30.34 -9.12
C CYS A 55 -12.04 -29.33 -8.70
N GLY A 56 -11.85 -28.29 -9.51
CA GLY A 56 -11.04 -27.15 -9.09
C GLY A 56 -11.87 -26.10 -8.36
N THR A 57 -11.16 -25.10 -7.85
CA THR A 57 -11.72 -23.97 -7.12
C THR A 57 -11.18 -22.66 -7.68
N CYS A 58 -11.93 -21.57 -7.53
CA CYS A 58 -11.47 -20.24 -7.88
C CYS A 58 -10.83 -19.60 -6.65
N ARG A 59 -9.51 -19.36 -6.70
CA ARG A 59 -8.75 -18.71 -5.64
C ARG A 59 -8.44 -17.27 -6.02
N GLN A 60 -8.64 -16.34 -5.10
CA GLN A 60 -8.33 -14.94 -5.34
C GLN A 60 -6.83 -14.77 -5.60
N SER A 61 -6.47 -14.13 -6.72
CA SER A 61 -5.07 -13.91 -7.12
C SER A 61 -4.64 -12.44 -7.05
N CYS A 62 -5.57 -11.49 -7.00
CA CYS A 62 -5.27 -10.07 -6.86
C CYS A 62 -6.26 -9.34 -5.93
N CYS A 63 -6.04 -8.04 -5.76
CA CYS A 63 -6.96 -7.13 -5.09
C CYS A 63 -7.55 -6.11 -6.07
N ILE A 64 -8.81 -5.75 -5.86
CA ILE A 64 -9.45 -4.64 -6.55
C ILE A 64 -9.42 -3.44 -5.61
N TYR A 65 -8.71 -2.39 -6.01
CA TYR A 65 -8.57 -1.15 -5.26
C TYR A 65 -9.37 -0.03 -5.92
N ASN A 66 -10.28 0.60 -5.18
CA ASN A 66 -10.94 1.84 -5.60
C ASN A 66 -10.14 2.99 -4.97
N ALA A 67 -9.30 3.63 -5.78
CA ALA A 67 -8.38 4.65 -5.30
C ALA A 67 -9.10 5.98 -5.01
N PRO A 68 -8.50 6.89 -4.20
CA PRO A 68 -9.11 8.18 -3.85
C PRO A 68 -9.31 9.14 -5.02
N ASP A 69 -8.67 8.89 -6.17
CA ASP A 69 -8.89 9.60 -7.43
C ASP A 69 -10.13 9.09 -8.21
N ASN A 70 -10.95 8.23 -7.59
CA ASN A 70 -12.11 7.55 -8.15
C ASN A 70 -11.79 6.60 -9.31
N THR A 71 -10.53 6.19 -9.47
CA THR A 71 -10.14 5.15 -10.42
C THR A 71 -10.13 3.77 -9.76
N LYS A 72 -10.22 2.73 -10.59
CA LYS A 72 -10.24 1.35 -10.14
C LYS A 72 -8.99 0.64 -10.65
N HIS A 73 -8.21 0.07 -9.73
CA HIS A 73 -6.99 -0.65 -10.03
C HIS A 73 -7.10 -2.12 -9.65
N THR A 74 -6.49 -2.98 -10.45
CA THR A 74 -6.28 -4.39 -10.13
C THR A 74 -4.83 -4.54 -9.74
N LEU A 75 -4.57 -4.85 -8.47
CA LEU A 75 -3.24 -4.94 -7.88
C LEU A 75 -2.89 -6.40 -7.60
N GLN A 76 -1.77 -6.86 -8.15
CA GLN A 76 -1.20 -8.15 -7.81
C GLN A 76 -0.73 -8.18 -6.36
N VAL A 77 -0.51 -9.38 -5.81
CA VAL A 77 0.00 -9.52 -4.45
C VAL A 77 1.33 -8.76 -4.30
N GLN A 78 1.43 -7.94 -3.25
CA GLN A 78 2.53 -6.99 -2.96
C GLN A 78 2.64 -5.77 -3.89
N GLU A 79 1.78 -5.66 -4.91
CA GLU A 79 1.69 -4.44 -5.71
C GLU A 79 1.01 -3.31 -4.92
N ALA A 80 1.49 -2.09 -5.15
CA ALA A 80 0.98 -0.89 -4.49
C ALA A 80 0.61 0.19 -5.52
N TYR A 81 -0.51 0.86 -5.27
CA TYR A 81 -0.90 2.07 -5.98
C TYR A 81 -0.83 3.27 -5.03
N LYS A 82 -0.11 4.31 -5.44
CA LYS A 82 0.09 5.53 -4.65
C LYS A 82 -0.61 6.69 -5.32
N PHE A 83 -1.45 7.38 -4.56
CA PHE A 83 -2.09 8.62 -4.99
C PHE A 83 -2.03 9.64 -3.85
N LYS A 84 -1.33 10.75 -4.07
CA LYS A 84 -1.06 11.77 -3.05
C LYS A 84 -0.49 11.13 -1.78
N CYS A 85 -1.21 11.27 -0.66
CA CYS A 85 -0.80 10.73 0.63
C CYS A 85 -1.20 9.28 0.85
N THR A 86 -2.09 8.72 0.02
CA THR A 86 -2.62 7.38 0.25
C THR A 86 -1.91 6.37 -0.63
N THR A 87 -1.43 5.29 -0.01
CA THR A 87 -0.91 4.12 -0.71
C THR A 87 -1.79 2.92 -0.37
N GLY A 88 -2.42 2.32 -1.38
CA GLY A 88 -3.14 1.06 -1.24
C GLY A 88 -2.26 -0.08 -1.73
N THR A 89 -2.01 -1.08 -0.88
CA THR A 89 -1.18 -2.24 -1.21
C THR A 89 -1.99 -3.53 -1.09
N CYS A 90 -1.89 -4.42 -2.07
CA CYS A 90 -2.54 -5.74 -1.98
C CYS A 90 -1.70 -6.70 -1.14
N ASN A 91 -2.16 -7.03 0.06
CA ASN A 91 -1.44 -7.89 0.99
C ASN A 91 -2.26 -9.12 1.38
N LYS A 92 -1.56 -10.20 1.74
CA LYS A 92 -2.19 -11.37 2.35
C LYS A 92 -2.33 -11.15 3.84
N VAL A 93 -3.55 -10.92 4.30
CA VAL A 93 -3.89 -10.70 5.71
C VAL A 93 -4.79 -11.84 6.17
N ASN A 94 -4.35 -12.60 7.18
CA ASN A 94 -5.07 -13.75 7.74
C ASN A 94 -5.50 -14.80 6.69
N GLY A 95 -4.67 -15.03 5.68
CA GLY A 95 -4.94 -16.02 4.63
C GLY A 95 -5.66 -15.46 3.40
N SER A 96 -6.27 -14.28 3.48
CA SER A 96 -7.03 -13.64 2.39
C SER A 96 -6.29 -12.44 1.81
N LEU A 97 -6.49 -12.16 0.52
CA LEU A 97 -5.93 -10.97 -0.13
C LEU A 97 -6.82 -9.75 0.14
N GLN A 98 -6.23 -8.70 0.70
CA GLN A 98 -6.92 -7.48 1.09
C GLN A 98 -6.09 -6.25 0.72
N ILE A 99 -6.77 -5.14 0.44
CA ILE A 99 -6.10 -3.84 0.34
C ILE A 99 -5.78 -3.36 1.75
N VAL A 100 -4.51 -3.06 1.98
CA VAL A 100 -4.04 -2.35 3.17
C VAL A 100 -3.68 -0.94 2.75
N GLU A 101 -4.38 0.04 3.31
CA GLU A 101 -4.10 1.45 3.07
C GLU A 101 -3.13 2.00 4.12
N SER A 102 -2.20 2.82 3.65
CA SER A 102 -1.32 3.62 4.51
C SER A 102 -1.36 5.08 4.07
N ILE A 103 -1.45 5.98 5.02
CA ILE A 103 -1.45 7.43 4.79
C ILE A 103 -0.08 7.99 5.18
N LYS A 104 0.62 8.62 4.23
CA LYS A 104 1.87 9.34 4.44
C LYS A 104 1.60 10.53 5.38
N THR A 105 2.32 10.58 6.49
CA THR A 105 2.32 11.73 7.40
C THR A 105 3.28 12.80 6.87
N CYS A 106 2.84 14.05 6.87
CA CYS A 106 3.67 15.19 6.49
C CYS A 106 4.36 15.81 7.71
N PRO A 107 5.56 16.38 7.56
CA PRO A 107 6.15 17.26 8.57
C PRO A 107 5.25 18.46 8.89
N ASP A 108 5.45 19.06 10.06
CA ASP A 108 4.78 20.31 10.41
C ASP A 108 5.12 21.40 9.39
N PHE A 109 4.09 22.11 8.93
CA PHE A 109 4.23 23.12 7.89
C PHE A 109 3.78 24.49 8.42
N ASN A 110 4.70 25.45 8.41
CA ASN A 110 4.43 26.84 8.77
C ASN A 110 4.65 27.75 7.55
N PRO A 111 3.59 28.33 6.97
CA PRO A 111 3.70 29.20 5.80
C PRO A 111 4.58 30.45 6.03
N ASN A 112 4.74 30.90 7.27
CA ASN A 112 5.53 32.10 7.58
C ASN A 112 7.04 31.86 7.43
N ASP A 113 7.48 30.60 7.47
CA ASP A 113 8.89 30.23 7.27
C ASP A 113 9.28 30.23 5.78
N CYS A 114 8.30 30.38 4.88
CA CYS A 114 8.46 30.29 3.44
C CYS A 114 8.71 31.65 2.79
N VAL A 115 9.56 31.66 1.76
CA VAL A 115 9.68 32.79 0.83
C VAL A 115 8.35 32.94 0.06
N PRO A 116 7.75 34.14 -0.03
CA PRO A 116 6.48 34.36 -0.72
C PRO A 116 6.51 33.87 -2.17
N GLY A 117 5.49 33.13 -2.57
CA GLY A 117 5.38 32.57 -3.92
C GLY A 117 6.10 31.25 -4.16
N THR A 118 6.78 30.67 -3.15
CA THR A 118 7.51 29.39 -3.30
C THR A 118 6.77 28.17 -2.75
N ILE A 119 5.61 28.37 -2.09
CA ILE A 119 4.79 27.29 -1.54
C ILE A 119 4.22 26.45 -2.68
N LYS A 120 4.48 25.15 -2.65
CA LYS A 120 4.01 24.15 -3.62
C LYS A 120 3.80 22.80 -2.94
N ASP A 121 3.20 21.86 -3.64
CA ASP A 121 3.15 20.47 -3.19
C ASP A 121 4.47 19.76 -3.51
N ASP A 122 4.80 18.71 -2.75
CA ASP A 122 5.92 17.82 -3.04
C ASP A 122 5.70 17.04 -4.34
N THR A 123 6.70 16.27 -4.76
CA THR A 123 6.66 15.50 -6.02
C THR A 123 5.50 14.50 -6.07
N ASP A 124 5.05 14.03 -4.90
CA ASP A 124 3.93 13.11 -4.77
C ASP A 124 2.56 13.81 -4.71
N GLY A 125 2.54 15.14 -4.57
CA GLY A 125 1.31 15.91 -4.37
C GLY A 125 0.67 15.72 -3.00
N CYS A 126 1.42 15.24 -2.00
CA CYS A 126 0.93 14.94 -0.66
C CYS A 126 1.19 16.07 0.33
N CYS A 127 2.44 16.52 0.43
CA CYS A 127 2.87 17.45 1.47
C CYS A 127 3.17 18.83 0.88
N LYS A 128 2.93 19.89 1.67
CA LYS A 128 3.36 21.24 1.31
C LYS A 128 4.86 21.39 1.57
N ILE A 129 5.55 21.99 0.61
CA ILE A 129 6.96 22.35 0.68
C ILE A 129 7.14 23.78 0.17
N CYS A 130 8.23 24.43 0.56
CA CYS A 130 8.56 25.77 0.08
C CYS A 130 10.07 25.99 0.17
N GLU A 131 10.56 27.05 -0.46
CA GLU A 131 11.89 27.56 -0.15
C GLU A 131 11.80 28.32 1.16
N THR A 132 12.57 27.89 2.16
CA THR A 132 12.68 28.62 3.41
C THR A 132 13.69 29.74 3.27
N TYR A 133 13.55 30.78 4.09
CA TYR A 133 14.62 31.77 4.22
C TYR A 133 15.88 31.06 4.69
N LYS A 134 16.95 31.11 3.90
CA LYS A 134 18.26 30.62 4.36
C LYS A 134 18.64 31.36 5.64
N CYS A 135 19.17 30.63 6.61
CA CYS A 135 19.78 31.23 7.79
C CYS A 135 21.00 32.04 7.33
N ILE A 136 20.89 33.37 7.31
CA ILE A 136 21.95 34.26 6.82
C ILE A 136 22.50 35.03 8.03
N PRO A 137 23.83 35.06 8.22
CA PRO A 137 24.43 35.92 9.22
C PRO A 137 24.29 37.37 8.77
N GLU A 138 23.67 38.19 9.62
CA GLU A 138 23.57 39.62 9.44
C GLU A 138 24.55 40.31 10.39
N LYS A 139 25.32 41.27 9.88
CA LYS A 139 26.30 42.03 10.66
C LYS A 139 25.86 43.49 10.68
N ASN A 140 25.58 43.99 11.87
CA ASN A 140 25.18 45.37 12.08
C ASN A 140 26.24 46.07 12.92
N ILE A 141 26.73 47.22 12.44
CA ILE A 141 27.62 48.08 13.20
C ILE A 141 26.74 48.96 14.09
N THR A 142 26.86 48.81 15.40
CA THR A 142 26.03 49.54 16.35
C THR A 142 26.82 49.98 17.57
N ARG A 143 26.48 51.16 18.08
CA ARG A 143 26.98 51.63 19.37
C ARG A 143 26.27 50.86 20.47
N LEU A 144 26.99 49.93 21.10
CA LEU A 144 26.45 49.15 22.21
C LEU A 144 26.07 50.06 23.37
N HIS A 145 24.86 49.86 23.89
CA HIS A 145 24.32 50.56 25.04
C HIS A 145 23.95 49.55 26.13
N VAL A 146 24.53 49.70 27.32
CA VAL A 146 24.25 48.86 28.48
C VAL A 146 23.98 49.76 29.67
N ASN A 147 22.75 49.73 30.19
CA ASN A 147 22.25 50.62 31.25
C ASN A 147 22.37 52.10 30.87
N ASP A 148 23.28 52.88 31.47
CA ASP A 148 23.54 54.30 31.15
C ASP A 148 24.91 54.50 30.48
N CYS A 149 25.55 53.41 30.03
CA CYS A 149 26.88 53.44 29.41
C CYS A 149 26.79 53.11 27.91
N ASN A 150 27.49 53.92 27.12
CA ASN A 150 27.70 53.66 25.70
C ASN A 150 29.11 53.12 25.47
N SER A 151 29.26 52.22 24.51
CA SER A 151 30.56 51.85 23.95
C SER A 151 31.32 53.08 23.42
N PHE A 152 32.63 53.00 23.49
CA PHE A 152 33.51 54.07 23.02
C PHE A 152 33.53 54.15 21.49
N GLN A 153 33.50 53.00 20.83
CA GLN A 153 33.45 52.82 19.37
C GLN A 153 32.24 51.97 18.99
N ASP A 154 31.85 52.04 17.72
CA ASP A 154 30.79 51.19 17.21
C ASP A 154 31.35 49.77 17.03
N GLU A 155 30.58 48.78 17.48
CA GLU A 155 30.99 47.38 17.46
C GLU A 155 30.19 46.60 16.40
N GLU A 156 30.84 45.62 15.78
CA GLU A 156 30.17 44.70 14.87
C GLU A 156 29.39 43.67 15.68
N VAL A 157 28.06 43.71 15.59
CA VAL A 157 27.16 42.73 16.20
C VAL A 157 26.65 41.80 15.10
N ALA A 158 26.93 40.51 15.26
CA ALA A 158 26.40 39.48 14.38
C ALA A 158 25.09 38.89 14.94
N SER A 159 24.05 38.85 14.12
CA SER A 159 22.80 38.13 14.35
C SER A 159 22.54 37.14 13.22
N CYS A 160 21.56 36.26 13.40
CA CYS A 160 21.08 35.36 12.36
C CYS A 160 19.66 35.78 11.96
N THR A 161 19.40 35.86 10.66
CA THR A 161 18.05 36.09 10.11
C THR A 161 17.65 34.92 9.21
N GLY A 162 16.36 34.73 8.98
CA GLY A 162 15.81 33.59 8.23
C GLY A 162 15.47 32.38 9.09
N HIS A 163 15.26 31.23 8.45
CA HIS A 163 14.91 29.97 9.11
C HIS A 163 16.19 29.19 9.46
N CYS A 164 16.49 29.11 10.75
CA CYS A 164 17.67 28.42 11.26
C CYS A 164 17.22 27.08 11.87
N GLU A 165 17.62 25.96 11.26
CA GLU A 165 17.38 24.63 11.84
C GLU A 165 18.23 24.47 13.11
N CYS A 166 17.58 24.46 14.28
CA CYS A 166 18.28 24.36 15.56
C CYS A 166 18.11 22.96 16.15
N VAL A 167 19.13 22.10 15.98
CA VAL A 167 19.06 20.73 16.52
C VAL A 167 19.37 20.69 18.03
N ASN A 168 20.15 21.61 18.60
CA ASN A 168 20.40 21.65 20.06
C ASN A 168 20.92 22.99 20.63
N ARG A 169 21.40 23.94 19.81
CA ARG A 169 21.84 25.28 20.24
C ARG A 169 21.91 26.25 19.05
N CYS A 170 21.07 27.27 19.03
CA CYS A 170 21.12 28.34 18.01
C CYS A 170 22.28 29.29 18.33
N ILE A 171 23.51 28.95 17.90
CA ILE A 171 24.67 29.87 18.04
C ILE A 171 25.37 30.09 16.69
N ARG A 172 25.05 29.33 15.64
CA ARG A 172 25.72 29.46 14.34
C ARG A 172 24.77 29.27 13.16
N CYS A 173 24.68 30.32 12.33
CA CYS A 173 24.43 30.20 10.90
C CYS A 173 25.67 29.49 10.30
N THR A 174 25.55 28.30 9.71
CA THR A 174 26.65 27.62 8.99
C THR A 174 26.49 27.76 7.49
#